data_AF-A0A843LCV3-F1
#
_entry.id   AF-A0A843LCV3-F1
#
_cell.length_a   1.000
_cell.length_b   1.000
_cell.length_c   1.000
_cell.angle_alpha   90.00
_cell.angle_beta   90.00
_cell.angle_gamma   90.00
#
_symmetry.space_group_name_H-M   'P 1'
#
loop_
_entity.id
_entity.type
_entity.pdbx_description
1 polymer ?
#
loop_
_entity_poly.entity_id
_entity_poly.type
_entity_poly.pdbx_seq_one_letter_code
_entity_poly.pdbx_strand_id
1 'polypeptide(L)'
;MVQKKSILLEVQIAKILISLLLIGIGVPLLLGILSGKSVASVLSFIGSTAALQALAAPVGVILDFDPWLVLAIMTAFAFGICLGIWEALQTFALTSERVAGWISRVEEKMQEHQSLHRYGPVSCILIAWIPGIGLYGTPAIAWILRWKRLPSVLFTVIGFFLASLLMIVLAEGASSILH
;
A
#
# COMPACT_ATOMS: atom_id res chain seq x y z
N MET A 1 -12.76 10.04 -30.32
CA MET A 1 -12.84 9.20 -29.09
C MET A 1 -11.55 8.42 -28.83
N VAL A 2 -10.92 7.81 -29.84
CA VAL A 2 -9.68 7.02 -29.71
C VAL A 2 -8.50 7.81 -29.13
N GLN A 3 -8.24 9.02 -29.63
CA GLN A 3 -7.13 9.88 -29.17
C GLN A 3 -7.27 10.32 -27.69
N LYS A 4 -8.50 10.58 -27.22
CA LYS A 4 -8.79 10.93 -25.82
C LYS A 4 -8.53 9.75 -24.87
N LYS A 5 -8.75 8.51 -25.34
CA LYS A 5 -8.48 7.28 -24.58
C LYS A 5 -6.97 7.02 -24.45
N SER A 6 -6.18 7.29 -25.50
CA SER A 6 -4.71 7.17 -25.48
C SER A 6 -4.08 8.09 -24.43
N ILE A 7 -4.43 9.38 -24.46
CA ILE A 7 -3.88 10.38 -23.52
C ILE A 7 -4.22 10.01 -22.07
N LEU A 8 -5.44 9.51 -21.83
CA LEU A 8 -5.86 9.11 -20.50
C LEU A 8 -5.06 7.90 -19.97
N LEU A 9 -4.73 6.95 -20.86
CA LEU A 9 -3.90 5.79 -20.52
C LEU A 9 -2.46 6.20 -20.20
N GLU A 10 -1.86 7.08 -21.00
CA GLU A 10 -0.51 7.60 -20.75
C GLU A 10 -0.40 8.29 -19.39
N VAL A 11 -1.40 9.12 -19.05
CA VAL A 11 -1.46 9.79 -17.74
C VAL A 11 -1.58 8.78 -16.60
N GLN A 12 -2.36 7.71 -16.75
CA GLN A 12 -2.47 6.70 -15.72
C GLN A 12 -1.21 5.87 -15.55
N ILE A 13 -0.56 5.48 -16.66
CA ILE A 13 0.74 4.80 -16.62
C ILE A 13 1.76 5.69 -15.90
N ALA A 14 1.81 6.99 -16.21
CA ALA A 14 2.67 7.92 -15.51
C ALA A 14 2.36 7.97 -14.00
N LYS A 15 1.09 7.99 -13.59
CA LYS A 15 0.70 7.96 -12.18
C LYS A 15 1.09 6.66 -11.48
N ILE A 16 0.98 5.51 -12.15
CA ILE A 16 1.45 4.21 -11.62
C ILE A 16 2.96 4.28 -11.39
N LEU A 17 3.72 4.72 -12.40
CA LEU A 17 5.17 4.85 -12.31
C LEU A 17 5.60 5.82 -11.20
N ILE A 18 4.96 6.98 -11.09
CA ILE A 18 5.23 7.94 -10.01
C ILE A 18 4.92 7.31 -8.64
N SER A 19 3.79 6.62 -8.51
CA SER A 19 3.39 6.02 -7.24
C SER A 19 4.35 4.90 -6.81
N LEU A 20 4.77 4.04 -7.74
CA LEU A 20 5.65 2.92 -7.42
C LEU A 20 7.12 3.34 -7.32
N LEU A 21 7.64 4.04 -8.32
CA LEU A 21 9.06 4.37 -8.40
C LEU A 21 9.42 5.57 -7.52
N LEU A 22 8.63 6.65 -7.56
CA LEU A 22 8.97 7.86 -6.80
C LEU A 22 8.55 7.72 -5.34
N ILE A 23 7.31 7.33 -5.08
CA ILE A 23 6.78 7.24 -3.71
C ILE A 23 7.16 5.90 -3.08
N GLY A 24 6.90 4.79 -3.77
CA GLY A 24 7.13 3.45 -3.23
C GLY A 24 8.60 3.07 -3.07
N ILE A 25 9.50 3.61 -3.89
CA ILE A 25 10.94 3.30 -3.84
C ILE A 25 11.77 4.54 -3.53
N GLY A 26 11.54 5.63 -4.25
CA GLY A 26 12.34 6.86 -4.15
C GLY A 26 12.29 7.48 -2.74
N VAL A 27 11.10 7.65 -2.17
CA VAL A 27 10.95 8.21 -0.81
C VAL A 27 11.60 7.31 0.25
N PRO A 28 11.30 5.99 0.33
CA PRO A 28 12.01 5.08 1.21
C PRO A 28 13.54 5.12 1.06
N LEU A 29 14.03 5.18 -0.17
CA LEU A 29 15.46 5.23 -0.46
C LEU A 29 16.08 6.53 0.06
N LEU A 30 15.42 7.66 -0.18
CA LEU A 30 15.85 8.96 0.34
C LEU A 30 15.89 8.98 1.87
N LEU A 31 14.85 8.45 2.54
CA LEU A 31 14.81 8.36 4.00
C LEU A 31 15.98 7.55 4.56
N GLY A 32 16.28 6.41 3.95
CA GLY A 32 17.40 5.56 4.36
C GLY A 32 18.77 6.23 4.14
N ILE A 33 18.99 6.86 2.99
CA ILE A 33 20.25 7.56 2.68
C ILE A 33 20.45 8.76 3.60
N LEU A 34 19.41 9.57 3.84
CA LEU A 34 19.47 10.72 4.75
C LEU A 34 19.76 10.31 6.20
N SER A 35 19.41 9.09 6.56
CA SER A 35 19.71 8.48 7.86
C SER A 35 21.09 7.79 7.92
N GLY A 36 21.92 7.97 6.88
CA GLY A 36 23.28 7.43 6.82
C GLY A 36 23.37 5.93 6.49
N LYS A 37 22.26 5.29 6.09
CA LYS A 37 22.25 3.86 5.74
C LYS A 37 22.69 3.63 4.30
N SER A 38 23.31 2.48 4.05
CA SER A 38 23.77 2.12 2.70
C SER A 38 22.58 1.88 1.76
N VAL A 39 22.73 2.28 0.49
CA VAL A 39 21.73 2.05 -0.56
C VAL A 39 21.35 0.57 -0.66
N ALA A 40 22.33 -0.33 -0.56
CA ALA A 40 22.11 -1.76 -0.64
C ALA A 40 21.24 -2.28 0.52
N SER A 41 21.50 -1.83 1.75
CA SER A 41 20.70 -2.21 2.93
C SER A 41 19.25 -1.71 2.81
N VAL A 42 19.06 -0.49 2.34
CA VAL A 42 17.72 0.10 2.19
C VAL A 42 16.92 -0.60 1.08
N LEU A 43 17.55 -0.89 -0.06
CA LEU A 43 16.93 -1.67 -1.14
C LEU A 43 16.62 -3.11 -0.70
N SER A 44 17.51 -3.74 0.06
CA SER A 44 17.25 -5.05 0.66
C SER A 44 16.03 -5.00 1.58
N PHE A 45 15.94 -3.99 2.43
CA PHE A 45 14.80 -3.81 3.33
C PHE A 45 13.49 -3.52 2.57
N ILE A 46 13.51 -2.71 1.51
CA ILE A 46 12.36 -2.49 0.63
C ILE A 46 11.94 -3.81 -0.03
N GLY A 47 12.90 -4.60 -0.53
CA GLY A 47 12.63 -5.91 -1.12
C GLY A 47 12.01 -6.89 -0.11
N SER A 48 12.53 -6.92 1.12
CA SER A 48 11.94 -7.70 2.22
C SER A 48 10.53 -7.21 2.55
N THR A 49 10.30 -5.90 2.58
CA THR A 49 8.95 -5.31 2.79
C THR A 49 7.99 -5.72 1.68
N ALA A 50 8.44 -5.74 0.42
CA ALA A 50 7.63 -6.22 -0.69
C ALA A 50 7.27 -7.71 -0.54
N ALA A 51 8.21 -8.55 -0.11
CA ALA A 51 7.98 -9.99 0.03
C ALA A 51 7.15 -10.36 1.28
N LEU A 52 7.51 -9.79 2.43
CA LEU A 52 7.03 -10.19 3.76
C LEU A 52 5.99 -9.22 4.35
N GLN A 53 5.73 -8.10 3.69
CA GLN A 53 4.76 -7.09 4.15
C GLN A 53 5.12 -6.61 5.57
N ALA A 54 4.16 -6.56 6.50
CA ALA A 54 4.39 -6.13 7.88
C ALA A 54 5.40 -7.02 8.62
N LEU A 55 5.54 -8.30 8.22
CA LEU A 55 6.51 -9.23 8.79
C LEU A 55 7.96 -8.90 8.42
N ALA A 56 8.19 -7.94 7.52
CA ALA A 56 9.52 -7.46 7.22
C ALA A 56 10.07 -6.53 8.30
N ALA A 57 9.23 -5.95 9.18
CA ALA A 57 9.69 -4.96 10.16
C ALA A 57 10.88 -5.43 11.03
N PRO A 58 10.93 -6.70 11.51
CA PRO A 58 12.09 -7.24 12.21
C PRO A 58 13.38 -7.28 11.36
N VAL A 59 13.27 -7.41 10.03
CA VAL A 59 14.43 -7.35 9.12
C VAL A 59 15.10 -5.99 9.19
N GLY A 60 14.31 -4.91 9.33
CA GLY A 60 14.85 -3.57 9.53
C GLY A 60 15.68 -3.46 10.81
N VAL A 61 15.20 -4.06 11.91
CA VAL A 61 15.93 -4.12 13.19
C VAL A 61 17.21 -4.94 13.04
N ILE A 62 17.17 -6.07 12.34
CA ILE A 62 18.37 -6.90 12.05
C ILE A 62 19.39 -6.13 11.21
N LEU A 63 18.94 -5.26 10.31
CA LEU A 63 19.80 -4.37 9.52
C LEU A 63 20.29 -3.13 10.31
N ASP A 64 20.10 -3.11 11.63
CA ASP A 64 20.50 -2.04 12.54
C ASP A 64 19.80 -0.70 12.22
N PHE A 65 18.60 -0.73 11.65
CA PHE A 65 17.82 0.48 11.40
C PHE A 65 17.09 0.89 12.67
N ASP A 66 17.03 2.19 12.93
CA ASP A 66 16.19 2.74 13.98
C ASP A 66 14.72 2.34 13.75
N PRO A 67 13.97 1.91 14.78
CA PRO A 67 12.57 1.50 14.64
C PRO A 67 11.67 2.53 13.95
N TRP A 68 11.89 3.82 14.18
CA TRP A 68 11.11 4.88 13.54
C TRP A 68 11.46 5.02 12.05
N LEU A 69 12.73 4.81 11.70
CA LEU A 69 13.16 4.75 10.31
C LEU A 69 12.54 3.54 9.59
N VAL A 70 12.51 2.37 10.24
CA VAL A 70 11.85 1.15 9.72
C VAL A 70 10.38 1.46 9.40
N LEU A 71 9.65 2.04 10.35
CA LEU A 71 8.25 2.43 10.16
C LEU A 71 8.07 3.46 9.05
N ALA A 72 8.93 4.48 8.99
CA ALA A 72 8.84 5.53 7.97
C ALA A 72 9.03 4.97 6.56
N ILE A 73 10.05 4.12 6.35
CA ILE A 73 10.31 3.45 5.07
C ILE A 73 9.13 2.54 4.69
N MET A 74 8.68 1.68 5.61
CA MET A 74 7.56 0.76 5.37
C MET A 74 6.26 1.50 5.06
N THR A 75 6.00 2.62 5.72
CA THR A 75 4.80 3.45 5.51
C THR A 75 4.84 4.14 4.16
N ALA A 76 5.97 4.74 3.79
CA ALA A 76 6.15 5.38 2.50
C ALA A 76 6.03 4.37 1.35
N PHE A 77 6.64 3.19 1.51
CA PHE A 77 6.47 2.06 0.60
C PHE A 77 4.99 1.69 0.46
N ALA A 78 4.30 1.45 1.58
CA ALA A 78 2.89 1.06 1.59
C ALA A 78 1.98 2.08 0.90
N PHE A 79 2.22 3.37 1.13
CA PHE A 79 1.48 4.45 0.49
C PHE A 79 1.67 4.45 -1.03
N GLY A 80 2.92 4.31 -1.50
CA GLY A 80 3.24 4.20 -2.93
C GLY A 80 2.59 2.99 -3.60
N ILE A 81 2.65 1.83 -2.96
CA ILE A 81 2.01 0.59 -3.43
C ILE A 81 0.48 0.76 -3.52
N CYS A 82 -0.16 1.26 -2.47
CA CYS A 82 -1.61 1.42 -2.45
C CYS A 82 -2.10 2.35 -3.56
N LEU A 83 -1.39 3.46 -3.81
CA LEU A 83 -1.68 4.36 -4.93
C LEU A 83 -1.45 3.69 -6.28
N GLY A 84 -0.34 2.95 -6.43
CA GLY A 84 -0.01 2.24 -7.67
C GLY A 84 -1.06 1.19 -8.04
N ILE A 85 -1.51 0.39 -7.06
CA ILE A 85 -2.58 -0.61 -7.26
C ILE A 85 -3.88 0.08 -7.67
N TRP A 86 -4.24 1.18 -7.01
CA TRP A 86 -5.46 1.91 -7.35
C TRP A 86 -5.46 2.40 -8.80
N GLU A 87 -4.36 3.01 -9.24
CA GLU A 87 -4.22 3.50 -10.62
C GLU A 87 -4.16 2.35 -11.64
N ALA A 88 -3.53 1.21 -11.28
CA ALA A 88 -3.52 0.02 -12.12
C ALA A 88 -4.94 -0.55 -12.32
N LEU A 89 -5.74 -0.67 -11.26
CA LEU A 89 -7.12 -1.12 -11.34
C LEU A 89 -7.99 -0.15 -12.14
N GLN A 90 -7.79 1.15 -11.96
CA GLN A 90 -8.47 2.16 -12.76
C GLN A 90 -8.10 2.05 -14.25
N THR A 91 -6.84 1.73 -14.56
CA THR A 91 -6.37 1.47 -15.92
C THR A 91 -7.05 0.24 -16.50
N PHE A 92 -7.15 -0.86 -15.74
CA PHE A 92 -7.87 -2.06 -16.17
C PHE A 92 -9.35 -1.81 -16.47
N ALA A 93 -10.03 -0.99 -15.68
CA ALA A 93 -11.42 -0.63 -15.96
C ALA A 93 -11.57 0.23 -17.23
N LEU A 94 -10.57 1.05 -17.60
CA LEU A 94 -10.63 1.83 -18.83
C LEU A 94 -10.30 1.00 -20.09
N THR A 95 -9.47 -0.03 -19.95
CA THR A 95 -9.08 -0.88 -21.07
C THR A 95 -10.10 -1.98 -21.36
N SER A 96 -10.85 -2.45 -20.36
CA SER A 96 -11.82 -3.54 -20.49
C SER A 96 -13.26 -3.14 -20.18
N GLU A 97 -14.12 -3.18 -21.21
CA GLU A 97 -15.56 -2.93 -21.07
C GLU A 97 -16.23 -3.93 -20.12
N ARG A 98 -15.77 -5.19 -20.11
CA ARG A 98 -16.29 -6.22 -19.22
C ARG A 98 -16.05 -5.87 -17.75
N VAL A 99 -14.85 -5.38 -17.42
CA VAL A 99 -14.50 -4.94 -16.07
C VAL A 99 -15.28 -3.68 -15.72
N ALA A 100 -15.34 -2.70 -16.63
CA ALA A 100 -16.11 -1.47 -16.44
C ALA A 100 -17.59 -1.76 -16.12
N GLY A 101 -18.25 -2.61 -16.91
CA GLY A 101 -19.65 -2.97 -16.71
C GLY A 101 -19.90 -3.88 -15.51
N TRP A 102 -18.93 -4.69 -15.09
CA TRP A 102 -19.02 -5.42 -13.82
C TRP A 102 -18.97 -4.45 -12.64
N ILE A 103 -18.00 -3.54 -12.66
CA ILE A 103 -17.81 -2.55 -11.60
C ILE A 103 -18.98 -1.56 -11.51
N SER A 104 -19.59 -1.14 -12.62
CA SER A 104 -20.78 -0.29 -12.57
C SER A 104 -21.96 -0.98 -11.88
N ARG A 105 -22.16 -2.28 -12.09
CA ARG A 105 -23.18 -3.06 -11.38
C ARG A 105 -22.89 -3.20 -9.89
N VAL A 106 -21.61 -3.32 -9.52
CA VAL A 106 -21.22 -3.30 -8.09
C VAL A 106 -21.51 -1.93 -7.48
N GLU A 107 -21.23 -0.85 -8.22
CA GLU A 107 -21.50 0.52 -7.80
C GLU A 107 -22.99 0.78 -7.57
N GLU A 108 -23.85 0.32 -8.48
CA GLU A 108 -25.31 0.40 -8.35
C GLU A 108 -25.81 -0.29 -7.07
N LYS A 109 -25.36 -1.52 -6.81
CA LYS A 109 -25.70 -2.24 -5.57
C LYS A 109 -25.15 -1.57 -4.32
N MET A 110 -23.98 -0.95 -4.42
CA MET A 110 -23.36 -0.25 -3.30
C MET A 110 -24.08 1.07 -2.96
N GLN A 111 -24.77 1.70 -3.90
CA GLN A 111 -25.55 2.92 -3.61
C GLN A 111 -26.72 2.68 -2.65
N GLU A 112 -27.29 1.47 -2.65
CA GLU A 112 -28.34 1.05 -1.71
C GLU A 112 -27.82 0.97 -0.26
N HIS A 113 -26.49 0.88 -0.07
CA HIS A 113 -25.84 0.75 1.23
C HIS A 113 -24.92 1.93 1.55
N GLN A 114 -25.48 3.14 1.69
CA GLN A 114 -24.72 4.37 1.95
C GLN A 114 -23.85 4.33 3.22
N SER A 115 -24.27 3.60 4.25
CA SER A 115 -23.47 3.41 5.47
C SER A 115 -22.16 2.67 5.18
N LEU A 116 -22.21 1.63 4.36
CA LEU A 116 -21.05 0.85 3.95
C LEU A 116 -20.12 1.65 3.04
N HIS A 117 -20.64 2.58 2.24
CA HIS A 117 -19.81 3.49 1.45
C HIS A 117 -19.12 4.58 2.30
N ARG A 118 -19.74 5.00 3.41
CA ARG A 118 -19.18 6.03 4.31
C ARG A 118 -18.15 5.47 5.30
N TYR A 119 -18.41 4.30 5.86
CA TYR A 119 -17.58 3.68 6.90
C TYR A 119 -16.74 2.50 6.39
N GLY A 120 -17.04 1.96 5.22
CA GLY A 120 -16.28 0.89 4.56
C GLY A 120 -14.77 1.12 4.56
N PRO A 121 -14.26 2.31 4.17
CA PRO A 121 -12.83 2.59 4.22
C PRO A 121 -12.15 2.34 5.56
N VAL A 122 -12.85 2.50 6.69
CA VAL A 122 -12.28 2.28 8.03
C VAL A 122 -11.94 0.80 8.22
N SER A 123 -12.71 -0.10 7.62
CA SER A 123 -12.43 -1.54 7.69
C SER A 123 -11.10 -1.93 7.02
N CYS A 124 -10.56 -1.09 6.13
CA CYS A 124 -9.22 -1.27 5.57
C CYS A 124 -8.13 -1.35 6.65
N ILE A 125 -8.32 -0.71 7.80
CA ILE A 125 -7.41 -0.85 8.94
C ILE A 125 -7.29 -2.32 9.33
N LEU A 126 -8.41 -3.04 9.45
CA LEU A 126 -8.43 -4.44 9.89
C LEU A 126 -8.02 -5.40 8.77
N ILE A 127 -8.45 -5.13 7.54
CA ILE A 127 -8.10 -5.97 6.38
C ILE A 127 -6.59 -5.96 6.13
N ALA A 128 -5.92 -4.83 6.39
CA ALA A 128 -4.46 -4.70 6.27
C ALA A 128 -3.67 -5.70 7.15
N TRP A 129 -4.30 -6.30 8.18
CA TRP A 129 -3.66 -7.26 9.08
C TRP A 129 -3.70 -8.69 8.54
N ILE A 130 -4.48 -8.97 7.51
CA ILE A 130 -4.61 -10.32 6.95
C ILE A 130 -3.30 -10.68 6.23
N PRO A 131 -2.57 -11.71 6.69
CA PRO A 131 -1.31 -12.10 6.07
C PRO A 131 -1.49 -12.43 4.58
N GLY A 132 -0.54 -11.99 3.75
CA GLY A 132 -0.56 -12.21 2.30
C GLY A 132 -1.49 -11.27 1.52
N ILE A 133 -2.61 -10.82 2.13
CA ILE A 133 -3.63 -10.00 1.46
C ILE A 133 -3.56 -8.52 1.88
N GLY A 134 -3.05 -8.24 3.08
CA GLY A 134 -3.19 -6.94 3.74
C GLY A 134 -2.77 -5.74 2.91
N LEU A 135 -1.51 -5.69 2.45
CA LEU A 135 -1.03 -4.50 1.74
C LEU A 135 -1.54 -4.40 0.29
N TYR A 136 -1.66 -5.54 -0.38
CA TYR A 136 -1.95 -5.58 -1.83
C TYR A 136 -3.43 -5.74 -2.14
N GLY A 137 -4.12 -6.58 -1.39
CA GLY A 137 -5.52 -6.90 -1.58
C GLY A 137 -6.47 -5.84 -1.03
N THR A 138 -6.14 -5.19 0.09
CA THR A 138 -7.00 -4.14 0.67
C THR A 138 -7.32 -3.00 -0.29
N PRO A 139 -6.36 -2.35 -0.99
CA PRO A 139 -6.68 -1.31 -1.95
C PRO A 139 -7.50 -1.85 -3.14
N ALA A 140 -7.32 -3.12 -3.51
CA ALA A 140 -8.12 -3.76 -4.55
C ALA A 140 -9.58 -4.00 -4.12
N ILE A 141 -9.79 -4.49 -2.90
CA ILE A 141 -11.13 -4.68 -2.32
C ILE A 141 -11.84 -3.33 -2.20
N ALA A 142 -11.15 -2.32 -1.67
CA ALA A 142 -11.70 -0.97 -1.55
C ALA A 142 -12.08 -0.39 -2.91
N TRP A 143 -11.29 -0.64 -3.95
CA TRP A 143 -11.60 -0.23 -5.31
C TRP A 143 -12.82 -0.96 -5.89
N ILE A 144 -12.91 -2.29 -5.70
CA ILE A 144 -14.05 -3.10 -6.15
C ILE A 144 -15.34 -2.62 -5.49
N LEU A 145 -15.31 -2.36 -4.19
CA LEU A 145 -16.46 -1.89 -3.40
C LEU A 145 -16.75 -0.40 -3.59
N ARG A 146 -16.04 0.27 -4.51
CA ARG A 146 -16.20 1.69 -4.86
C ARG A 146 -16.02 2.64 -3.68
N TRP A 147 -15.21 2.26 -2.70
CA TRP A 147 -14.91 3.13 -1.58
C TRP A 147 -14.08 4.33 -2.00
N LYS A 148 -14.11 5.39 -1.20
CA LYS A 148 -13.34 6.60 -1.48
C LYS A 148 -11.84 6.26 -1.47
N ARG A 149 -11.16 6.60 -2.56
CA ARG A 149 -9.73 6.34 -2.77
C ARG A 149 -8.86 6.77 -1.59
N LEU A 150 -8.83 8.07 -1.31
CA LEU A 150 -7.89 8.63 -0.34
C LEU A 150 -8.13 8.09 1.08
N PRO A 151 -9.37 8.05 1.61
CA PRO A 151 -9.64 7.38 2.88
C PRO A 151 -9.19 5.92 2.90
N SER A 152 -9.48 5.14 1.85
CA SER A 152 -9.14 3.72 1.82
C SER A 152 -7.62 3.49 1.84
N VAL A 153 -6.87 4.30 1.07
CA VAL A 153 -5.41 4.28 1.08
C VAL A 153 -4.87 4.65 2.46
N LEU A 154 -5.35 5.74 3.06
CA LEU A 154 -4.90 6.18 4.39
C LEU A 154 -5.18 5.13 5.47
N PHE A 155 -6.39 4.56 5.49
CA PHE A 155 -6.76 3.53 6.47
C PHE A 155 -5.99 2.22 6.28
N THR A 156 -5.70 1.83 5.03
CA THR A 156 -4.82 0.68 4.74
C THR A 156 -3.41 0.94 5.28
N VAL A 157 -2.86 2.12 5.01
CA VAL A 157 -1.51 2.49 5.45
C VAL A 157 -1.43 2.61 6.97
N ILE A 158 -2.46 3.13 7.64
CA ILE A 158 -2.56 3.13 9.11
C ILE A 158 -2.59 1.71 9.65
N GLY A 159 -3.42 0.82 9.08
CA GLY A 159 -3.48 -0.58 9.48
C GLY A 159 -2.13 -1.29 9.33
N PHE A 160 -1.46 -1.05 8.20
CA PHE A 160 -0.12 -1.58 7.93
C PHE A 160 0.93 -1.03 8.89
N PHE A 161 0.91 0.27 9.17
CA PHE A 161 1.79 0.91 10.16
C PHE A 161 1.63 0.27 11.55
N LEU A 162 0.39 0.05 12.00
CA LEU A 162 0.13 -0.57 13.29
C LEU A 162 0.59 -2.04 13.33
N ALA A 163 0.40 -2.78 12.24
CA ALA A 163 0.88 -4.15 12.14
C ALA A 163 2.43 -4.20 12.16
N SER A 164 3.10 -3.32 11.43
CA SER A 164 4.56 -3.20 11.47
C SER A 164 5.08 -2.79 12.84
N LEU A 165 4.43 -1.83 13.51
CA LEU A 165 4.78 -1.42 14.86
C LEU A 165 4.68 -2.58 15.84
N LEU A 166 3.61 -3.37 15.76
CA LEU A 166 3.48 -4.58 16.59
C LEU A 166 4.62 -5.55 16.32
N MET A 167 5.00 -5.78 15.06
CA MET A 167 6.10 -6.68 14.71
C MET A 167 7.45 -6.19 15.26
N ILE A 168 7.69 -4.88 15.29
CA ILE A 168 8.88 -4.30 15.93
C ILE A 168 8.86 -4.56 17.43
N VAL A 169 7.75 -4.24 18.11
CA VAL A 169 7.59 -4.46 19.55
C VAL A 169 7.77 -5.92 19.92
N LEU A 170 7.26 -6.85 19.10
CA LEU A 170 7.45 -8.28 19.30
C LEU A 170 8.92 -8.70 19.10
N ALA A 171 9.63 -8.11 18.13
CA ALA A 171 11.03 -8.40 17.89
C ALA A 171 11.93 -7.90 19.03
N GLU A 172 11.69 -6.69 19.53
CA GLU A 172 12.41 -6.12 20.68
C GLU A 172 12.05 -6.81 22.01
N GLY A 173 10.77 -7.17 22.18
CA GLY A 173 10.34 -7.96 23.33
C GLY A 173 11.00 -9.34 23.35
N ALA A 174 11.07 -10.02 22.20
CA ALA A 174 11.73 -11.32 22.09
C ALA A 174 13.23 -11.23 22.41
N SER A 175 13.93 -10.19 21.96
CA SER A 175 15.36 -10.01 22.27
C SER A 175 15.61 -9.78 23.77
N SER A 176 14.68 -9.13 24.48
CA SER A 176 14.78 -8.94 25.94
C SER A 176 14.58 -10.22 26.77
N ILE A 177 13.90 -11.24 26.22
CA ILE A 177 13.59 -12.51 26.90
C ILE A 177 14.67 -13.57 26.60
N LEU A 178 15.34 -13.48 25.44
CA LEU A 178 16.34 -14.44 24.98
C LEU A 178 17.78 -14.11 25.44
N HIS A 179 17.96 -13.01 26.15
CA HIS A 179 19.19 -12.61 26.84
C HIS A 179 19.05 -12.77 28.36
#